data_AF-A0A6V7NKS3-F1
#
_entry.id   AF-A0A6V7NKS3-F1
#
_cell.length_a   1.000
_cell.length_b   1.000
_cell.length_c   1.000
_cell.angle_alpha   90.00
_cell.angle_beta   90.00
_cell.angle_gamma   90.00
#
_symmetry.space_group_name_H-M   'P 1'
#
loop_
_entity.id
_entity.type
_entity.pdbx_description
1 polymer ?
#
loop_
_entity_poly.entity_id
_entity_poly.type
_entity_poly.pdbx_seq_one_letter_code
_entity_poly.pdbx_strand_id
1 'polypeptide(L)'
;MRYCGKKSPGLITISILAFGFDNRAVGCNALQNRSRSVNLLNLPIEAHWELPQVEKKKSFLSKMSLRISQRNTLSDITQVVHDPKDDEAVKSFRELLLLTGQLPEQHDDYHTLLRFLRMRAFNTVKAKDMFVNMLKWREDFGVDTITKDFKFEEIEAVKRCYPHGYHGVDRYGRPLYIERIGSVDLTKLLQVTTVDRYVKYHVQEQEKTLNLRYPACSLAAERRIASTTTIVDVKGVGMNNFSKPARELFIEIQKIDSNYYPETLNQLYVINAGSGFKALWKVLHAFLEARTLSKIKVLGSNYQSTLFEAVDPSNLPEFLGGTCKCSEYGGCLLKDKGPWTNPDIISILQVT
;
A
#
# COMPACT_ATOMS: atom_id res chain seq x y z
N MET A 1 -41.83 9.62 12.12
CA MET A 1 -40.37 9.79 12.35
C MET A 1 -39.80 8.51 12.96
N ARG A 2 -39.04 7.71 12.20
CA ARG A 2 -38.20 6.63 12.75
C ARG A 2 -36.81 6.78 12.14
N TYR A 3 -35.85 7.21 12.96
CA TYR A 3 -34.43 7.21 12.64
C TYR A 3 -33.99 5.76 12.37
N CYS A 4 -33.71 5.43 11.11
CA CYS A 4 -33.07 4.16 10.77
C CYS A 4 -31.56 4.34 10.96
N GLY A 5 -31.07 3.96 12.14
CA GLY A 5 -29.65 3.99 12.47
C GLY A 5 -28.85 3.11 11.53
N LYS A 6 -28.04 3.73 10.68
CA LYS A 6 -27.02 3.03 9.89
C LYS A 6 -26.03 2.37 10.86
N LYS A 7 -26.04 1.03 10.96
CA LYS A 7 -25.04 0.28 11.71
C LYS A 7 -23.68 0.45 11.04
N SER A 8 -22.67 0.92 11.78
CA SER A 8 -21.31 1.04 11.26
C SER A 8 -20.75 -0.34 10.92
N PRO A 9 -19.92 -0.49 9.87
CA PRO A 9 -19.17 -1.73 9.65
C PRO A 9 -18.27 -2.05 10.86
N GLY A 10 -18.06 -3.34 11.14
CA GLY A 10 -17.28 -3.82 12.29
C GLY A 10 -15.77 -3.58 12.13
N LEU A 11 -15.00 -3.63 13.22
CA LEU A 11 -13.58 -3.22 13.25
C LEU A 11 -12.62 -3.93 12.30
N ILE A 12 -12.82 -5.21 12.03
CA ILE A 12 -11.91 -5.95 11.14
C ILE A 12 -12.07 -5.52 9.68
N THR A 13 -13.26 -5.02 9.31
CA THR A 13 -13.44 -4.31 8.04
C THR A 13 -12.46 -3.17 7.98
N ILE A 14 -12.24 -2.46 9.08
CA ILE A 14 -11.47 -1.23 9.11
C ILE A 14 -9.96 -1.52 9.03
N SER A 15 -9.45 -2.57 9.70
CA SER A 15 -8.03 -2.99 9.56
C SER A 15 -7.71 -3.57 8.18
N ILE A 16 -8.67 -4.26 7.55
CA ILE A 16 -8.55 -4.65 6.14
C ILE A 16 -8.59 -3.38 5.27
N LEU A 17 -9.57 -2.49 5.48
CA LEU A 17 -9.81 -1.28 4.69
C LEU A 17 -8.70 -0.21 4.81
N ALA A 18 -7.86 -0.25 5.85
CA ALA A 18 -6.70 0.62 6.01
C ALA A 18 -5.66 0.43 4.89
N PHE A 19 -5.55 -0.77 4.30
CA PHE A 19 -4.60 -0.98 3.21
C PHE A 19 -5.15 -0.57 1.83
N GLY A 20 -5.76 0.61 1.71
CA GLY A 20 -6.07 1.23 0.42
C GLY A 20 -7.39 0.80 -0.24
N PHE A 21 -8.49 0.74 0.52
CA PHE A 21 -9.77 0.29 0.00
C PHE A 21 -10.87 1.38 -0.05
N ASP A 22 -11.63 1.37 -1.14
CA ASP A 22 -12.73 2.29 -1.44
C ASP A 22 -13.93 2.06 -0.50
N ASN A 23 -14.31 3.09 0.26
CA ASN A 23 -15.54 3.13 1.05
C ASN A 23 -16.55 4.04 0.34
N ARG A 24 -17.40 3.50 -0.54
CA ARG A 24 -18.59 4.22 -1.01
C ARG A 24 -19.84 3.86 -0.21
N ALA A 25 -20.60 4.90 0.11
CA ALA A 25 -22.01 4.79 0.45
C ALA A 25 -22.83 4.39 -0.80
N VAL A 26 -23.79 3.49 -0.56
CA VAL A 26 -24.70 2.84 -1.51
C VAL A 26 -25.37 3.81 -2.49
N GLY A 27 -25.34 3.46 -3.78
CA GLY A 27 -26.22 3.97 -4.83
C GLY A 27 -26.59 2.83 -5.80
N CYS A 28 -27.88 2.76 -6.15
CA CYS A 28 -28.61 1.62 -6.74
C CYS A 28 -27.98 0.88 -7.93
N ASN A 29 -28.29 -0.42 -7.97
CA ASN A 29 -28.05 -1.38 -9.05
C ASN A 29 -28.60 -0.91 -10.41
N ALA A 30 -27.78 -1.08 -11.45
CA ALA A 30 -28.26 -1.37 -12.79
C ALA A 30 -27.47 -2.58 -13.33
N LEU A 31 -28.19 -3.66 -13.57
CA LEU A 31 -27.70 -4.87 -14.24
C LEU A 31 -27.41 -4.53 -15.70
N GLN A 32 -26.21 -4.80 -16.19
CA GLN A 32 -25.96 -4.90 -17.63
C GLN A 32 -24.99 -6.03 -17.97
N ASN A 33 -25.30 -6.66 -19.10
CA ASN A 33 -24.88 -7.97 -19.57
C ASN A 33 -23.36 -8.15 -19.75
N ARG A 34 -22.90 -9.37 -19.44
CA ARG A 34 -21.53 -9.86 -19.62
C ARG A 34 -21.17 -9.98 -21.11
N SER A 35 -20.22 -9.17 -21.56
CA SER A 35 -19.21 -9.55 -22.54
C SER A 35 -17.90 -9.79 -21.77
N ARG A 36 -17.11 -10.81 -22.15
CA ARG A 36 -15.78 -11.06 -21.56
C ARG A 36 -14.78 -10.02 -22.11
N SER A 37 -14.91 -8.77 -21.68
CA SER A 37 -13.78 -7.84 -21.69
C SER A 37 -13.09 -7.92 -20.33
N VAL A 38 -11.76 -7.94 -20.33
CA VAL A 38 -11.00 -7.77 -19.08
C VAL A 38 -11.27 -6.34 -18.62
N ASN A 39 -11.94 -6.19 -17.47
CA ASN A 39 -12.25 -4.88 -16.94
C ASN A 39 -10.93 -4.22 -16.46
N LEU A 40 -10.43 -3.23 -17.22
CA LEU A 40 -9.16 -2.52 -16.98
C LEU A 40 -9.07 -1.93 -15.56
N LEU A 41 -10.22 -1.57 -14.98
CA LEU A 41 -10.36 -1.13 -13.60
C LEU A 41 -9.79 -2.14 -12.58
N ASN A 42 -9.80 -3.43 -12.90
CA ASN A 42 -9.41 -4.50 -11.97
C ASN A 42 -7.94 -4.93 -12.10
N LEU A 43 -7.19 -4.40 -13.07
CA LEU A 43 -5.78 -4.71 -13.21
C LEU A 43 -4.94 -3.96 -12.16
N PRO A 44 -3.80 -4.51 -11.70
CA PRO A 44 -2.83 -3.76 -10.92
C PRO A 44 -2.40 -2.48 -11.64
N ILE A 45 -2.07 -1.41 -10.90
CA ILE A 45 -1.56 -0.16 -11.51
C ILE A 45 -0.26 -0.38 -12.29
N GLU A 46 0.47 -1.44 -11.95
CA GLU A 46 1.72 -1.87 -12.59
C GLU A 46 1.50 -2.77 -13.82
N ALA A 47 0.27 -3.17 -14.13
CA ALA A 47 -0.02 -4.15 -15.19
C ALA A 47 0.18 -3.61 -16.61
N HIS A 48 0.26 -2.29 -16.78
CA HIS A 48 0.53 -1.61 -18.05
C HIS A 48 2.04 -1.32 -18.17
N TRP A 49 2.87 -2.25 -17.73
CA TRP A 49 4.33 -2.10 -17.74
C TRP A 49 4.98 -3.28 -18.44
N GLU A 50 5.27 -3.12 -19.73
CA GLU A 50 6.18 -4.01 -20.45
C GLU A 50 7.43 -3.21 -20.82
N LEU A 51 8.60 -3.67 -20.36
CA LEU A 51 9.87 -3.18 -20.91
C LEU A 51 10.01 -3.69 -22.35
N PRO A 52 10.57 -2.91 -23.28
CA PRO A 52 11.06 -3.45 -24.53
C PRO A 52 11.99 -4.63 -24.23
N GLN A 53 11.75 -5.78 -24.87
CA GLN A 53 12.60 -6.96 -24.73
C GLN A 53 14.02 -6.61 -25.21
N VAL A 54 14.93 -6.32 -24.29
CA VAL A 54 16.35 -6.19 -24.64
C VAL A 54 16.87 -7.60 -24.90
N GLU A 55 17.22 -7.89 -26.15
CA GLU A 55 17.85 -9.14 -26.55
C GLU A 55 19.08 -9.41 -25.66
N LYS A 56 19.01 -10.45 -24.83
CA LYS A 56 20.14 -10.91 -24.02
C LYS A 56 21.23 -11.47 -24.95
N LYS A 57 22.17 -10.63 -25.38
CA LYS A 57 23.43 -11.11 -25.96
C LYS A 57 24.28 -11.74 -24.85
N LYS A 58 24.58 -13.03 -25.03
CA LYS A 58 25.40 -13.85 -24.13
C LYS A 58 26.84 -13.30 -24.00
N SER A 59 27.31 -13.26 -22.74
CA SER A 59 28.69 -13.31 -22.22
C SER A 59 29.77 -12.39 -22.81
N PHE A 60 30.43 -11.60 -21.97
CA PHE A 60 31.71 -11.98 -21.34
C PHE A 60 32.08 -10.96 -20.26
N LEU A 61 32.52 -11.43 -19.10
CA LEU A 61 33.13 -10.60 -18.08
C LEU A 61 34.43 -10.01 -18.65
N SER A 62 34.50 -8.68 -18.77
CA SER A 62 35.78 -7.97 -18.85
C SER A 62 35.64 -6.59 -18.23
N LYS A 63 36.56 -6.32 -17.30
CA LYS A 63 36.79 -5.04 -16.64
C LYS A 63 36.92 -3.92 -17.68
N MET A 64 36.13 -2.85 -17.56
CA MET A 64 36.61 -1.49 -17.77
C MET A 64 35.56 -0.45 -17.35
N SER A 65 36.07 0.55 -16.64
CA SER A 65 35.53 1.89 -16.41
C SER A 65 34.50 2.36 -17.45
N LEU A 66 33.32 2.77 -16.97
CA LEU A 66 32.38 3.57 -17.74
C LEU A 66 31.95 4.77 -16.89
N ARG A 67 32.48 5.95 -17.26
CA ARG A 67 31.83 7.24 -17.00
C ARG A 67 30.46 7.17 -17.67
N ILE A 68 29.43 6.85 -16.90
CA ILE A 68 28.04 6.90 -17.36
C ILE A 68 27.55 8.32 -17.10
N SER A 69 27.05 8.97 -18.16
CA SER A 69 26.32 10.23 -18.10
C SER A 69 25.11 10.05 -17.19
N GLN A 70 25.19 10.54 -15.95
CA GLN A 70 24.28 10.26 -14.83
C GLN A 70 22.89 10.92 -14.91
N ARG A 71 22.51 11.56 -16.03
CA ARG A 71 21.21 12.25 -16.12
C ARG A 71 20.10 11.48 -16.83
N ASN A 72 20.39 10.42 -17.58
CA ASN A 72 19.39 9.75 -18.43
C ASN A 72 19.00 8.33 -17.98
N THR A 73 19.62 7.76 -16.94
CA THR A 73 19.45 6.34 -16.62
C THR A 73 18.07 5.98 -16.06
N LEU A 74 17.39 6.85 -15.31
CA LEU A 74 16.04 6.52 -14.81
C LEU A 74 14.97 6.64 -15.90
N SER A 75 15.11 7.61 -16.82
CA SER A 75 14.19 7.79 -17.95
C SER A 75 14.39 6.75 -19.06
N ASP A 76 15.62 6.28 -19.28
CA ASP A 76 15.95 5.33 -20.34
C ASP A 76 15.62 3.86 -19.97
N ILE A 77 15.56 3.52 -18.68
CA ILE A 77 15.07 2.21 -18.18
C ILE A 77 13.54 2.09 -18.35
N THR A 78 12.85 3.20 -18.68
CA THR A 78 11.40 3.32 -18.65
C THR A 78 10.81 3.76 -20.01
N GLN A 79 11.00 2.98 -21.07
CA GLN A 79 10.07 3.11 -22.21
C GLN A 79 8.71 2.56 -21.76
N VAL A 80 7.84 3.47 -21.33
CA VAL A 80 6.56 3.15 -20.70
C VAL A 80 5.49 2.91 -21.76
N VAL A 81 4.93 1.71 -21.81
CA VAL A 81 3.75 1.42 -22.63
C VAL A 81 2.50 1.65 -21.78
N HIS A 82 1.99 2.88 -21.78
CA HIS A 82 0.73 3.19 -21.11
C HIS A 82 -0.48 2.67 -21.91
N ASP A 83 -1.59 2.42 -21.23
CA ASP A 83 -2.87 2.20 -21.92
C ASP A 83 -3.31 3.53 -22.55
N PRO A 84 -3.56 3.59 -23.87
CA PRO A 84 -3.94 4.84 -24.54
C PRO A 84 -5.17 5.53 -23.93
N LYS A 85 -6.10 4.76 -23.33
CA LYS A 85 -7.29 5.31 -22.66
C LYS A 85 -6.93 5.95 -21.32
N ASP A 86 -6.00 5.35 -20.58
CA ASP A 86 -5.50 5.93 -19.34
C ASP A 86 -4.74 7.23 -19.62
N ASP A 87 -3.97 7.28 -20.72
CA ASP A 87 -3.26 8.49 -21.16
C ASP A 87 -4.19 9.65 -21.48
N GLU A 88 -5.24 9.40 -22.27
CA GLU A 88 -6.24 10.41 -22.61
C GLU A 88 -6.96 10.92 -21.34
N ALA A 89 -7.31 10.01 -20.43
CA ALA A 89 -7.97 10.37 -19.18
C ALA A 89 -7.06 11.19 -18.25
N VAL A 90 -5.79 10.79 -18.10
CA VAL A 90 -4.81 11.52 -17.28
C VAL A 90 -4.52 12.88 -17.88
N LYS A 91 -4.37 12.98 -19.21
CA LYS A 91 -4.16 14.26 -19.89
C LYS A 91 -5.34 15.21 -19.66
N SER A 92 -6.57 14.74 -19.87
CA SER A 92 -7.79 15.54 -19.65
C SER A 92 -7.91 15.98 -18.18
N PHE A 93 -7.56 15.09 -17.25
CA PHE A 93 -7.59 15.40 -15.82
C PHE A 93 -6.53 16.42 -15.42
N ARG A 94 -5.30 16.30 -15.95
CA ARG A 94 -4.21 17.27 -15.79
C ARG A 94 -4.64 18.66 -16.27
N GLU A 95 -5.18 18.75 -17.49
CA GLU A 95 -5.67 20.01 -18.07
C GLU A 95 -6.74 20.66 -17.19
N LEU A 96 -7.69 19.87 -16.67
CA LEU A 96 -8.72 20.34 -15.75
C LEU A 96 -8.13 20.93 -14.45
N LEU A 97 -7.13 20.27 -13.86
CA LEU A 97 -6.49 20.74 -12.63
C LEU A 97 -5.65 22.00 -12.88
N LEU A 98 -4.94 22.08 -14.02
CA LEU A 98 -4.19 23.27 -14.43
C LEU A 98 -5.11 24.48 -14.65
N LEU A 99 -6.21 24.30 -15.40
CA LEU A 99 -7.19 25.38 -15.66
C LEU A 99 -7.81 25.95 -14.40
N THR A 100 -7.84 25.17 -13.32
CA THR A 100 -8.42 25.59 -12.04
C THR A 100 -7.37 25.96 -11.00
N GLY A 101 -6.08 26.01 -11.37
CA GLY A 101 -4.98 26.39 -10.47
C GLY A 101 -4.76 25.39 -9.32
N GLN A 102 -5.15 24.13 -9.51
CA GLN A 102 -5.19 23.09 -8.48
C GLN A 102 -4.19 21.96 -8.73
N LEU A 103 -3.16 22.19 -9.56
CA LEU A 103 -2.09 21.23 -9.83
C LEU A 103 -0.72 21.78 -9.43
N PRO A 104 -0.27 21.53 -8.19
CA PRO A 104 1.12 21.80 -7.81
C PRO A 104 2.07 20.91 -8.60
N GLU A 105 3.22 21.45 -9.02
CA GLU A 105 4.24 20.73 -9.81
C GLU A 105 4.71 19.45 -9.10
N GLN A 106 4.90 19.50 -7.78
CA GLN A 106 5.30 18.36 -6.95
C GLN A 106 4.32 17.16 -6.97
N HIS A 107 3.08 17.38 -7.44
CA HIS A 107 2.05 16.35 -7.55
C HIS A 107 1.59 16.10 -9.00
N ASP A 108 2.27 16.68 -9.99
CA ASP A 108 2.00 16.45 -11.41
C ASP A 108 2.73 15.20 -11.97
N ASP A 109 2.60 14.08 -11.25
CA ASP A 109 3.05 12.78 -11.74
C ASP A 109 1.88 12.04 -12.39
N TYR A 110 2.11 11.47 -13.57
CA TYR A 110 1.11 10.69 -14.32
C TYR A 110 0.42 9.64 -13.44
N HIS A 111 1.20 8.88 -12.67
CA HIS A 111 0.66 7.78 -11.89
C HIS A 111 -0.09 8.26 -10.65
N THR A 112 0.36 9.35 -10.04
CA THR A 112 -0.39 10.04 -8.99
C THR A 112 -1.77 10.40 -9.51
N LEU A 113 -1.86 11.11 -10.63
CA LEU A 113 -3.14 11.48 -11.27
C LEU A 113 -4.00 10.26 -11.62
N LEU A 114 -3.39 9.21 -12.20
CA LEU A 114 -4.09 7.98 -12.56
C LEU A 114 -4.68 7.25 -11.33
N ARG A 115 -4.02 7.28 -10.16
CA ARG A 115 -4.57 6.66 -8.93
C ARG A 115 -5.88 7.31 -8.50
N PHE A 116 -5.96 8.64 -8.54
CA PHE A 116 -7.20 9.36 -8.19
C PHE A 116 -8.32 9.07 -9.19
N LEU A 117 -7.99 9.02 -10.48
CA LEU A 117 -8.95 8.61 -11.51
C LEU A 117 -9.45 7.18 -11.27
N ARG A 118 -8.55 6.20 -11.13
CA ARG A 118 -8.92 4.79 -10.91
C ARG A 118 -9.73 4.59 -9.63
N MET A 119 -9.37 5.27 -8.54
CA MET A 119 -10.09 5.24 -7.25
C MET A 119 -11.51 5.81 -7.37
N ARG A 120 -11.76 6.71 -8.31
CA ARG A 120 -13.09 7.27 -8.58
C ARG A 120 -13.75 6.69 -9.83
N ALA A 121 -13.25 5.56 -10.33
CA ALA A 121 -13.72 4.89 -11.53
C ALA A 121 -13.82 5.84 -12.72
N PHE A 122 -12.77 6.66 -12.89
CA PHE A 122 -12.63 7.71 -13.90
C PHE A 122 -13.73 8.79 -13.89
N ASN A 123 -14.46 8.94 -12.77
CA ASN A 123 -15.31 10.10 -12.55
C ASN A 123 -14.44 11.32 -12.23
N THR A 124 -14.20 12.18 -13.22
CA THR A 124 -13.27 13.31 -13.15
C THR A 124 -13.63 14.32 -12.07
N VAL A 125 -14.93 14.62 -11.87
CA VAL A 125 -15.39 15.53 -10.81
C VAL A 125 -15.03 14.99 -9.43
N LYS A 126 -15.38 13.73 -9.14
CA LYS A 126 -15.06 13.10 -7.85
C LYS A 126 -13.55 12.90 -7.65
N ALA A 127 -12.82 12.60 -8.72
CA ALA A 127 -11.36 12.47 -8.69
C ALA A 127 -10.71 13.81 -8.35
N LYS A 128 -11.19 14.90 -8.96
CA LYS A 128 -10.76 16.26 -8.68
C LYS A 128 -11.03 16.63 -7.22
N ASP A 129 -12.25 16.43 -6.74
CA ASP A 129 -12.61 16.72 -5.35
C ASP A 129 -11.71 15.96 -4.37
N MET A 130 -11.46 14.68 -4.64
CA MET A 130 -10.57 13.85 -3.83
C MET A 130 -9.12 14.37 -3.87
N PHE A 131 -8.61 14.74 -5.05
CA PHE A 131 -7.25 15.27 -5.21
C PHE A 131 -7.06 16.59 -4.47
N VAL A 132 -7.99 17.53 -4.62
CA VAL A 132 -7.94 18.83 -3.95
C VAL A 132 -8.05 18.68 -2.43
N ASN A 133 -8.93 17.78 -1.95
CA ASN A 133 -9.04 17.48 -0.53
C ASN A 133 -7.75 16.86 0.03
N MET A 134 -7.06 16.06 -0.76
CA MET A 134 -5.76 15.51 -0.39
C MET A 134 -4.71 16.63 -0.28
N LEU A 135 -4.62 17.54 -1.25
CA LEU A 135 -3.68 18.68 -1.19
C LEU A 135 -3.91 19.53 0.06
N LYS A 136 -5.16 19.89 0.35
CA LYS A 136 -5.51 20.65 1.55
C LYS A 136 -5.14 19.89 2.83
N TRP A 137 -5.44 18.60 2.90
CA TRP A 137 -5.07 17.79 4.06
C TRP A 137 -3.55 17.73 4.26
N ARG A 138 -2.76 17.64 3.18
CA ARG A 138 -1.30 17.64 3.27
C ARG A 138 -0.77 18.92 3.91
N GLU A 139 -1.33 20.06 3.52
CA GLU A 139 -1.02 21.38 4.10
C GLU A 139 -1.43 21.43 5.58
N ASP A 140 -2.70 21.11 5.89
CA ASP A 140 -3.25 21.18 7.26
C ASP A 140 -2.52 20.23 8.23
N PHE A 141 -2.08 19.05 7.76
CA PHE A 141 -1.43 18.02 8.58
C PHE A 141 0.10 18.15 8.62
N GLY A 142 0.71 18.95 7.74
CA GLY A 142 2.17 19.09 7.63
C GLY A 142 2.86 17.85 7.06
N VAL A 143 2.26 17.22 6.04
CA VAL A 143 2.74 15.92 5.49
C VAL A 143 4.09 16.07 4.80
N ASP A 144 4.29 17.14 4.05
CA ASP A 144 5.50 17.32 3.22
C ASP A 144 6.79 17.44 4.05
N THR A 145 6.70 17.83 5.32
CA THR A 145 7.84 17.95 6.23
C THR A 145 7.88 16.86 7.30
N ILE A 146 6.91 15.95 7.34
CA ILE A 146 6.74 14.97 8.43
C ILE A 146 7.94 14.03 8.60
N THR A 147 8.65 13.70 7.52
CA THR A 147 9.83 12.83 7.56
C THR A 147 11.04 13.53 8.21
N LYS A 148 11.05 14.86 8.25
CA LYS A 148 12.09 15.68 8.87
C LYS A 148 11.70 16.12 10.28
N ASP A 149 10.45 16.55 10.46
CA ASP A 149 10.00 17.25 11.66
C ASP A 149 9.52 16.30 12.76
N PHE A 150 9.00 15.12 12.39
CA PHE A 150 8.42 14.19 13.35
C PHE A 150 9.37 13.03 13.67
N LYS A 151 9.65 12.85 14.96
CA LYS A 151 10.41 11.70 15.48
C LYS A 151 9.51 10.81 16.33
N PHE A 152 9.43 9.54 15.97
CA PHE A 152 8.67 8.53 16.69
C PHE A 152 9.59 7.67 17.55
N GLU A 153 10.06 8.26 18.65
CA GLU A 153 11.08 7.69 19.54
C GLU A 153 10.60 6.41 20.24
N GLU A 154 9.30 6.26 20.46
CA GLU A 154 8.71 5.09 21.11
C GLU A 154 8.48 3.88 20.18
N ILE A 155 8.98 3.91 18.94
CA ILE A 155 8.66 2.89 17.91
C ILE A 155 8.96 1.46 18.35
N GLU A 156 10.07 1.22 19.06
CA GLU A 156 10.38 -0.13 19.53
C GLU A 156 9.38 -0.63 20.58
N ALA A 157 8.95 0.25 21.49
CA ALA A 157 7.94 -0.06 22.49
C ALA A 157 6.57 -0.33 21.83
N VAL A 158 6.23 0.48 20.83
CA VAL A 158 5.02 0.31 20.02
C VAL A 158 5.05 -1.03 19.28
N LYS A 159 6.15 -1.39 18.60
CA LYS A 159 6.29 -2.66 17.87
C LYS A 159 6.28 -3.90 18.78
N ARG A 160 6.62 -3.77 20.06
CA ARG A 160 6.42 -4.83 21.07
C ARG A 160 4.94 -5.06 21.41
N CYS A 161 4.13 -4.00 21.42
CA CYS A 161 2.70 -4.06 21.73
C CYS A 161 1.84 -4.36 20.49
N TYR A 162 2.31 -3.92 19.32
CA TYR A 162 1.65 -4.04 18.04
C TYR A 162 2.70 -4.41 16.98
N PRO A 163 3.01 -5.71 16.81
CA PRO A 163 4.05 -6.14 15.88
C PRO A 163 3.63 -5.89 14.42
N HIS A 164 4.30 -4.94 13.77
CA HIS A 164 4.08 -4.57 12.38
C HIS A 164 5.35 -4.03 11.73
N GLY A 165 5.40 -4.01 10.39
CA GLY A 165 6.45 -3.34 9.63
C GLY A 165 6.69 -3.95 8.26
N TYR A 166 7.53 -3.28 7.47
CA TYR A 166 7.99 -3.78 6.18
C TYR A 166 9.14 -4.78 6.35
N HIS A 167 9.15 -5.83 5.54
CA HIS A 167 10.19 -6.84 5.56
C HIS A 167 10.28 -7.60 4.23
N GLY A 168 11.34 -7.33 3.45
CA GLY A 168 11.59 -7.98 2.18
C GLY A 168 10.64 -7.53 1.08
N VAL A 169 10.56 -8.33 0.03
CA VAL A 169 9.71 -8.08 -1.14
C VAL A 169 9.00 -9.36 -1.57
N ASP A 170 7.87 -9.20 -2.27
CA ASP A 170 7.22 -10.30 -2.99
C ASP A 170 8.07 -10.75 -4.20
N ARG A 171 7.66 -11.84 -4.86
CA ARG A 171 8.39 -12.39 -6.01
C ARG A 171 8.50 -11.45 -7.21
N TYR A 172 7.72 -10.37 -7.24
CA TYR A 172 7.80 -9.34 -8.26
C TYR A 172 8.53 -8.09 -7.76
N GLY A 173 9.11 -8.09 -6.55
CA GLY A 173 9.85 -6.94 -6.02
C GLY A 173 8.99 -5.90 -5.30
N ARG A 174 7.69 -6.14 -5.09
CA ARG A 174 6.85 -5.20 -4.31
C ARG A 174 7.22 -5.27 -2.83
N PRO A 175 7.28 -4.16 -2.10
CA PRO A 175 7.54 -4.19 -0.67
C PRO A 175 6.49 -5.06 0.04
N LEU A 176 6.97 -5.86 0.99
CA LEU A 176 6.13 -6.72 1.81
C LEU A 176 5.85 -6.04 3.15
N TYR A 177 4.60 -5.71 3.43
CA TYR A 177 4.17 -5.20 4.72
C TYR A 177 3.51 -6.31 5.55
N ILE A 178 3.90 -6.44 6.82
CA ILE A 178 3.44 -7.50 7.71
C ILE A 178 2.86 -6.89 8.98
N GLU A 179 1.70 -7.39 9.39
CA GLU A 179 1.01 -6.93 10.59
C GLU A 179 0.43 -8.11 11.37
N ARG A 180 0.60 -8.13 12.68
CA ARG A 180 0.11 -9.21 13.56
C ARG A 180 -0.98 -8.71 14.49
N ILE A 181 -2.15 -8.42 13.94
CA ILE A 181 -3.26 -7.79 14.68
C ILE A 181 -3.75 -8.64 15.86
N GLY A 182 -3.67 -9.96 15.76
CA GLY A 182 -4.08 -10.83 16.87
C GLY A 182 -3.12 -10.82 18.06
N SER A 183 -1.92 -10.24 17.90
CA SER A 183 -0.94 -10.04 18.97
C SER A 183 -0.99 -8.63 19.57
N VAL A 184 -1.96 -7.80 19.16
CA VAL A 184 -2.06 -6.40 19.62
C VAL A 184 -2.53 -6.34 21.07
N ASP A 185 -1.70 -5.75 21.92
CA ASP A 185 -2.06 -5.32 23.26
C ASP A 185 -2.33 -3.82 23.25
N LEU A 186 -3.59 -3.44 23.00
CA LEU A 186 -3.97 -2.04 22.87
C LEU A 186 -3.83 -1.27 24.19
N THR A 187 -4.06 -1.94 25.32
CA THR A 187 -3.89 -1.32 26.64
C THR A 187 -2.45 -0.87 26.82
N LYS A 188 -1.47 -1.72 26.48
CA LYS A 188 -0.06 -1.34 26.50
C LYS A 188 0.30 -0.34 25.40
N LEU A 189 -0.29 -0.46 24.21
CA LEU A 189 -0.05 0.49 23.12
C LEU A 189 -0.39 1.93 23.56
N LEU A 190 -1.54 2.12 24.20
CA LEU A 190 -1.99 3.43 24.67
C LEU A 190 -1.27 3.91 25.94
N GLN A 191 -0.45 3.06 26.57
CA GLN A 191 0.48 3.47 27.62
C GLN A 191 1.81 3.98 27.07
N VAL A 192 2.20 3.54 25.86
CA VAL A 192 3.51 3.89 25.26
C VAL A 192 3.40 4.99 24.20
N THR A 193 2.21 5.20 23.61
CA THR A 193 1.99 6.24 22.61
C THR A 193 0.56 6.78 22.66
N THR A 194 0.28 7.81 21.86
CA THR A 194 -1.05 8.38 21.68
C THR A 194 -1.58 8.10 20.28
N VAL A 195 -2.90 8.21 20.10
CA VAL A 195 -3.52 8.08 18.76
C VAL A 195 -2.93 9.10 17.78
N ASP A 196 -2.78 10.36 18.17
CA ASP A 196 -2.21 11.42 17.31
C ASP A 196 -0.78 11.09 16.86
N ARG A 197 0.08 10.66 17.80
CA ARG A 197 1.46 10.29 17.48
C ARG A 197 1.53 9.06 16.58
N TYR A 198 0.70 8.05 16.84
CA TYR A 198 0.63 6.86 15.98
C TYR A 198 0.14 7.22 14.56
N VAL A 199 -0.85 8.10 14.44
CA VAL A 199 -1.35 8.58 13.14
C VAL A 199 -0.26 9.33 12.37
N LYS A 200 0.51 10.21 13.03
CA LYS A 200 1.68 10.87 12.40
C LYS A 200 2.74 9.87 11.96
N TYR A 201 3.04 8.87 12.78
CA TYR A 201 3.95 7.78 12.42
C TYR A 201 3.44 7.00 11.20
N HIS A 202 2.15 6.68 11.14
CA HIS A 202 1.56 6.00 9.99
C HIS A 202 1.70 6.82 8.70
N VAL A 203 1.37 8.12 8.76
CA VAL A 203 1.56 9.03 7.63
C VAL A 203 3.04 9.11 7.22
N GLN A 204 3.95 9.19 8.18
CA GLN A 204 5.39 9.15 7.91
C GLN A 204 5.82 7.86 7.21
N GLU A 205 5.29 6.70 7.61
CA GLU A 205 5.56 5.42 6.94
C GLU A 205 4.98 5.37 5.52
N GLN A 206 3.81 5.98 5.27
CA GLN A 206 3.25 6.09 3.92
C GLN A 206 4.11 6.96 3.02
N GLU A 207 4.55 8.14 3.50
CA GLU A 207 5.47 9.00 2.76
C GLU A 207 6.81 8.31 2.50
N LYS A 208 7.35 7.59 3.49
CA LYS A 208 8.56 6.77 3.30
C LYS A 208 8.34 5.67 2.27
N THR A 209 7.17 5.05 2.22
CA THR A 209 6.86 4.04 1.21
C THR A 209 6.81 4.63 -0.19
N LEU A 210 6.12 5.76 -0.38
CA LEU A 210 6.01 6.41 -1.69
C LEU A 210 7.36 6.96 -2.19
N ASN A 211 8.12 7.61 -1.31
CA ASN A 211 9.30 8.39 -1.69
C ASN A 211 10.61 7.62 -1.59
N LEU A 212 10.64 6.49 -0.87
CA LEU A 212 11.85 5.68 -0.70
C LEU A 212 11.63 4.21 -1.08
N ARG A 213 10.62 3.53 -0.52
CA ARG A 213 10.46 2.09 -0.74
C ARG A 213 10.09 1.75 -2.18
N TYR A 214 9.14 2.47 -2.77
CA TYR A 214 8.74 2.25 -4.16
C TYR A 214 9.87 2.55 -5.17
N PRO A 215 10.58 3.69 -5.09
CA PRO A 215 11.75 3.93 -5.94
C PRO A 215 12.84 2.86 -5.76
N ALA A 216 13.19 2.51 -4.52
CA ALA A 216 14.22 1.52 -4.24
C ALA A 216 13.85 0.12 -4.78
N CYS A 217 12.61 -0.30 -4.57
CA CYS A 217 12.10 -1.53 -5.13
C CYS A 217 12.03 -1.49 -6.66
N SER A 218 11.73 -0.32 -7.25
CA SER A 218 11.69 -0.17 -8.71
C SER A 218 13.07 -0.35 -9.34
N LEU A 219 14.11 0.23 -8.72
CA LEU A 219 15.50 0.04 -9.13
C LEU A 219 15.92 -1.43 -8.98
N ALA A 220 15.66 -2.05 -7.84
CA ALA A 220 16.03 -3.44 -7.59
C ALA A 220 15.31 -4.46 -8.48
N ALA A 221 14.06 -4.18 -8.85
CA ALA A 221 13.25 -5.07 -9.68
C ALA A 221 13.34 -4.75 -11.17
N GLU A 222 14.09 -3.71 -11.56
CA GLU A 222 14.18 -3.19 -12.93
C GLU A 222 12.79 -2.97 -13.57
N ARG A 223 11.82 -2.54 -12.77
CA ARG A 223 10.44 -2.28 -13.22
C ARG A 223 9.74 -1.31 -12.28
N ARG A 224 8.68 -0.64 -12.73
CA ARG A 224 7.93 0.23 -11.82
C ARG A 224 7.25 -0.56 -10.71
N ILE A 225 7.50 -0.15 -9.47
CA ILE A 225 6.81 -0.59 -8.26
C ILE A 225 6.02 0.60 -7.71
N ALA A 226 4.73 0.38 -7.55
CA ALA A 226 3.77 1.40 -7.12
C ALA A 226 2.73 0.85 -6.14
N SER A 227 2.89 -0.43 -5.75
CA SER A 227 1.96 -1.13 -4.88
C SER A 227 2.68 -2.04 -3.89
N THR A 228 1.99 -2.39 -2.81
CA THR A 228 2.49 -3.18 -1.68
C THR A 228 1.76 -4.51 -1.59
N THR A 229 2.48 -5.58 -1.24
CA THR A 229 1.87 -6.85 -0.85
C THR A 229 1.80 -6.90 0.68
N THR A 230 0.63 -7.18 1.23
CA THR A 230 0.38 -7.11 2.67
C THR A 230 0.02 -8.48 3.25
N ILE A 231 0.57 -8.83 4.41
CA ILE A 231 0.20 -10.00 5.20
C ILE A 231 -0.33 -9.54 6.56
N VAL A 232 -1.56 -9.94 6.88
CA VAL A 232 -2.20 -9.70 8.19
C VAL A 232 -2.41 -11.04 8.89
N ASP A 233 -1.69 -11.26 9.99
CA ASP A 233 -1.85 -12.41 10.87
C ASP A 233 -2.95 -12.14 11.90
N VAL A 234 -4.06 -12.87 11.77
CA VAL A 234 -5.24 -12.74 12.62
C VAL A 234 -5.32 -13.81 13.70
N LYS A 235 -4.24 -14.56 13.93
CA LYS A 235 -4.16 -15.54 15.03
C LYS A 235 -4.32 -14.84 16.37
N GLY A 236 -5.36 -15.22 17.13
CA GLY A 236 -5.62 -14.66 18.46
C GLY A 236 -6.53 -13.44 18.47
N VAL A 237 -7.02 -12.99 17.31
CA VAL A 237 -8.01 -11.92 17.25
C VAL A 237 -9.27 -12.31 18.02
N GLY A 238 -9.63 -11.49 19.00
CA GLY A 238 -10.79 -11.68 19.88
C GLY A 238 -11.40 -10.33 20.28
N MET A 239 -12.35 -10.33 21.23
CA MET A 239 -13.14 -9.14 21.60
C MET A 239 -12.31 -7.91 22.01
N ASN A 240 -11.12 -8.11 22.60
CA ASN A 240 -10.26 -7.01 23.03
C ASN A 240 -9.71 -6.18 21.85
N ASN A 241 -9.57 -6.78 20.67
CA ASN A 241 -9.21 -6.09 19.43
C ASN A 241 -10.34 -5.17 18.93
N PHE A 242 -11.52 -5.20 19.56
CA PHE A 242 -12.72 -4.43 19.19
C PHE A 242 -13.07 -3.33 20.20
N SER A 243 -12.17 -3.01 21.13
CA SER A 243 -12.38 -1.94 22.12
C SER A 243 -12.54 -0.57 21.43
N LYS A 244 -13.24 0.37 22.09
CA LYS A 244 -13.51 1.70 21.53
C LYS A 244 -12.24 2.45 21.08
N PRO A 245 -11.15 2.49 21.85
CA PRO A 245 -9.92 3.16 21.40
C PRO A 245 -9.29 2.50 20.17
N ALA A 246 -9.37 1.17 20.04
CA ALA A 246 -8.93 0.47 18.83
C ALA A 246 -9.78 0.91 17.64
N ARG A 247 -11.10 1.01 17.82
CA ARG A 247 -12.02 1.49 16.78
C ARG A 247 -11.62 2.84 16.26
N GLU A 248 -11.39 3.77 17.16
CA GLU A 248 -11.09 5.16 16.81
C GLU A 248 -9.76 5.22 16.05
N LEU A 249 -8.71 4.56 16.55
CA LEU A 249 -7.43 4.48 15.85
C LEU A 249 -7.59 3.89 14.43
N PHE A 250 -8.23 2.72 14.32
CA PHE A 250 -8.43 2.08 13.02
C PHE A 250 -9.24 2.94 12.06
N ILE A 251 -10.30 3.61 12.54
CA ILE A 251 -11.15 4.48 11.72
C ILE A 251 -10.33 5.66 11.18
N GLU A 252 -9.49 6.29 12.01
CA GLU A 252 -8.66 7.41 11.56
C GLU A 252 -7.62 6.98 10.52
N ILE A 253 -6.94 5.85 10.74
CA ILE A 253 -5.99 5.29 9.76
C ILE A 253 -6.70 4.97 8.44
N GLN A 254 -7.85 4.29 8.49
CA GLN A 254 -8.61 3.96 7.28
C GLN A 254 -9.08 5.20 6.52
N LYS A 255 -9.53 6.25 7.21
CA LYS A 255 -9.91 7.51 6.59
C LYS A 255 -8.73 8.13 5.85
N ILE A 256 -7.54 8.12 6.45
CA ILE A 256 -6.33 8.66 5.84
C ILE A 256 -5.98 7.87 4.57
N ASP A 257 -5.90 6.55 4.68
CA ASP A 257 -5.44 5.71 3.57
C ASP A 257 -6.42 5.74 2.38
N SER A 258 -7.73 5.71 2.65
CA SER A 258 -8.74 5.72 1.58
C SER A 258 -8.96 7.08 0.91
N ASN A 259 -8.68 8.19 1.61
CA ASN A 259 -8.85 9.54 1.06
C ASN A 259 -7.57 10.12 0.46
N TYR A 260 -6.40 9.75 0.97
CA TYR A 260 -5.15 10.44 0.67
C TYR A 260 -4.07 9.54 0.04
N TYR A 261 -4.16 8.22 0.20
CA TYR A 261 -3.19 7.25 -0.35
C TYR A 261 -3.84 6.19 -1.28
N PRO A 262 -4.52 6.62 -2.36
CA PRO A 262 -5.28 5.70 -3.21
C PRO A 262 -4.42 4.66 -3.94
N GLU A 263 -5.00 3.47 -4.15
CA GLU A 263 -4.50 2.42 -5.05
C GLU A 263 -3.05 1.95 -4.79
N THR A 264 -2.68 1.83 -3.51
CA THR A 264 -1.35 1.35 -3.09
C THR A 264 -1.28 -0.15 -2.78
N LEU A 265 -2.41 -0.88 -2.82
CA LEU A 265 -2.44 -2.32 -2.55
C LEU A 265 -2.43 -3.16 -3.82
N ASN A 266 -1.49 -4.12 -3.86
CA ASN A 266 -1.46 -5.22 -4.82
C ASN A 266 -2.33 -6.40 -4.35
N GLN A 267 -1.96 -7.00 -3.22
CA GLN A 267 -2.61 -8.18 -2.67
C GLN A 267 -2.50 -8.17 -1.15
N LEU A 268 -3.62 -8.47 -0.47
CA LEU A 268 -3.72 -8.66 0.96
C LEU A 268 -3.95 -10.14 1.28
N TYR A 269 -3.05 -10.72 2.06
CA TYR A 269 -3.16 -12.06 2.63
C TYR A 269 -3.56 -11.98 4.09
N VAL A 270 -4.75 -12.45 4.41
CA VAL A 270 -5.18 -12.63 5.80
C VAL A 270 -4.94 -14.09 6.18
N ILE A 271 -4.08 -14.35 7.16
CA ILE A 271 -3.66 -15.70 7.53
C ILE A 271 -4.09 -16.07 8.95
N ASN A 272 -4.12 -17.37 9.25
CA ASN A 272 -4.63 -17.89 10.52
C ASN A 272 -6.10 -17.49 10.79
N ALA A 273 -6.90 -17.33 9.74
CA ALA A 273 -8.31 -16.99 9.87
C ALA A 273 -9.11 -18.16 10.49
N GLY A 274 -9.38 -18.05 11.80
CA GLY A 274 -10.25 -18.96 12.54
C GLY A 274 -11.73 -18.83 12.15
N SER A 275 -12.59 -19.65 12.76
CA SER A 275 -14.04 -19.65 12.50
C SER A 275 -14.70 -18.29 12.77
N GLY A 276 -14.31 -17.60 13.85
CA GLY A 276 -14.81 -16.26 14.18
C GLY A 276 -14.47 -15.21 13.13
N PHE A 277 -13.22 -15.19 12.66
CA PHE A 277 -12.81 -14.28 11.58
C PHE A 277 -13.54 -14.60 10.27
N LYS A 278 -13.66 -15.89 9.92
CA LYS A 278 -14.39 -16.31 8.72
C LYS A 278 -15.86 -15.90 8.74
N ALA A 279 -16.52 -15.98 9.91
CA ALA A 279 -17.90 -15.52 10.07
C ALA A 279 -18.00 -14.00 9.84
N LEU A 280 -17.07 -13.24 10.40
CA LEU A 280 -17.01 -11.80 10.16
C LEU A 280 -16.74 -11.49 8.68
N TRP A 281 -15.74 -12.11 8.07
CA TRP A 281 -15.40 -11.93 6.65
C TRP A 281 -16.60 -12.16 5.72
N LYS A 282 -17.46 -13.15 6.01
CA LYS A 282 -18.70 -13.37 5.25
C LYS A 282 -19.63 -12.16 5.26
N VAL A 283 -19.70 -11.44 6.38
CA VAL A 283 -20.48 -10.19 6.48
C VAL A 283 -19.77 -9.08 5.73
N LEU A 284 -18.46 -8.95 5.88
CA LEU A 284 -17.68 -7.86 5.29
C LEU A 284 -17.62 -7.91 3.77
N HIS A 285 -17.45 -9.12 3.23
CA HIS A 285 -17.37 -9.37 1.79
C HIS A 285 -18.58 -8.81 1.03
N ALA A 286 -19.77 -8.79 1.64
CA ALA A 286 -20.98 -8.28 0.99
C ALA A 286 -20.97 -6.76 0.74
N PHE A 287 -20.08 -6.02 1.41
CA PHE A 287 -19.97 -4.57 1.29
C PHE A 287 -18.78 -4.10 0.46
N LEU A 288 -17.95 -5.04 -0.02
CA LEU A 288 -16.73 -4.73 -0.76
C LEU A 288 -16.96 -4.87 -2.27
N GLU A 289 -16.43 -3.93 -3.05
CA GLU A 289 -16.42 -4.02 -4.52
C GLU A 289 -15.60 -5.22 -5.01
N ALA A 290 -15.95 -5.77 -6.18
CA ALA A 290 -15.23 -6.84 -6.84
C ALA A 290 -13.71 -6.60 -6.97
N ARG A 291 -13.27 -5.36 -7.25
CA ARG A 291 -11.85 -4.98 -7.30
C ARG A 291 -11.15 -5.16 -5.96
N THR A 292 -11.79 -4.72 -4.88
CA THR A 292 -11.26 -4.88 -3.52
C THR A 292 -11.19 -6.36 -3.17
N LEU A 293 -12.26 -7.11 -3.47
CA LEU A 293 -12.34 -8.53 -3.17
C LEU A 293 -11.30 -9.36 -3.92
N SER A 294 -10.99 -9.04 -5.18
CA SER A 294 -9.96 -9.77 -5.93
C SER A 294 -8.56 -9.62 -5.34
N LYS A 295 -8.31 -8.52 -4.62
CA LYS A 295 -7.05 -8.27 -3.90
C LYS A 295 -6.97 -8.95 -2.54
N ILE A 296 -8.01 -9.61 -2.02
CA ILE A 296 -8.01 -10.19 -0.67
C ILE A 296 -8.05 -11.72 -0.69
N LYS A 297 -7.08 -12.35 -0.05
CA LYS A 297 -7.02 -13.81 0.16
C LYS A 297 -7.11 -14.12 1.65
N VAL A 298 -8.22 -14.74 2.07
CA VAL A 298 -8.43 -15.17 3.46
C VAL A 298 -8.10 -16.65 3.61
N LEU A 299 -7.05 -16.95 4.37
CA LEU A 299 -6.44 -18.26 4.51
C LEU A 299 -6.54 -18.77 5.95
N GLY A 300 -6.70 -20.09 6.11
CA GLY A 300 -6.69 -20.76 7.41
C GLY A 300 -5.29 -20.85 8.02
N SER A 301 -5.03 -21.90 8.80
CA SER A 301 -3.70 -22.18 9.38
C SER A 301 -2.71 -22.78 8.37
N ASN A 302 -3.19 -23.34 7.27
CA ASN A 302 -2.43 -23.94 6.17
C ASN A 302 -2.14 -22.94 5.04
N TYR A 303 -1.70 -21.74 5.40
CA TYR A 303 -1.50 -20.62 4.46
C TYR A 303 -0.16 -20.64 3.73
N GLN A 304 0.82 -21.42 4.21
CA GLN A 304 2.23 -21.31 3.83
C GLN A 304 2.46 -21.54 2.34
N SER A 305 1.85 -22.57 1.74
CA SER A 305 2.01 -22.85 0.31
C SER A 305 1.58 -21.66 -0.55
N THR A 306 0.43 -21.07 -0.25
CA THR A 306 -0.09 -19.88 -0.94
C THR A 306 0.80 -18.65 -0.72
N LEU A 307 1.39 -18.49 0.47
CA LEU A 307 2.37 -17.41 0.69
C LEU A 307 3.67 -17.64 -0.09
N PHE A 308 4.16 -18.87 -0.18
CA PHE A 308 5.39 -19.21 -0.90
C PHE A 308 5.27 -19.05 -2.42
N GLU A 309 4.06 -19.17 -2.97
CA GLU A 309 3.78 -18.79 -4.35
C GLU A 309 3.97 -17.28 -4.58
N ALA A 310 3.69 -16.45 -3.58
CA ALA A 310 3.72 -14.99 -3.69
C ALA A 310 5.05 -14.37 -3.25
N VAL A 311 5.71 -14.96 -2.26
CA VAL A 311 6.91 -14.43 -1.61
C VAL A 311 7.94 -15.54 -1.49
N ASP A 312 9.20 -15.22 -1.80
CA ASP A 312 10.29 -16.16 -1.58
C ASP A 312 10.50 -16.43 -0.08
N PRO A 313 10.66 -17.70 0.38
CA PRO A 313 10.86 -18.00 1.80
C PRO A 313 12.01 -17.23 2.47
N SER A 314 13.04 -16.84 1.72
CA SER A 314 14.15 -16.01 2.22
C SER A 314 13.77 -14.56 2.56
N ASN A 315 12.65 -14.08 2.01
CA ASN A 315 12.02 -12.79 2.30
C ASN A 315 10.89 -12.90 3.33
N LEU A 316 10.60 -14.10 3.86
CA LEU A 316 9.61 -14.30 4.90
C LEU A 316 10.26 -14.50 6.28
N PRO A 317 9.69 -13.92 7.34
CA PRO A 317 10.07 -14.25 8.72
C PRO A 317 9.80 -15.72 9.07
N GLU A 318 10.61 -16.28 9.98
CA GLU A 318 10.45 -17.66 10.48
C GLU A 318 9.06 -17.92 11.10
N PHE A 319 8.47 -16.93 11.78
CA PHE A 319 7.12 -17.07 12.35
C PHE A 319 6.00 -17.16 11.30
N LEU A 320 6.30 -16.88 10.02
CA LEU A 320 5.41 -17.12 8.87
C LEU A 320 5.81 -18.36 8.05
N GLY A 321 6.77 -19.15 8.53
CA GLY A 321 7.31 -20.33 7.83
C GLY A 321 8.44 -20.02 6.86
N GLY A 322 8.97 -18.80 6.83
CA GLY A 322 10.15 -18.44 6.04
C GLY A 322 11.47 -18.80 6.73
N THR A 323 12.58 -18.26 6.22
CA THR A 323 13.94 -18.52 6.75
C THR A 323 14.61 -17.30 7.36
N CYS A 324 14.00 -16.11 7.29
CA CYS A 324 14.60 -14.89 7.81
C CYS A 324 14.35 -14.71 9.32
N LYS A 325 15.41 -14.40 10.08
CA LYS A 325 15.34 -14.21 11.55
C LYS A 325 15.63 -12.78 12.01
N CYS A 326 16.59 -12.10 11.37
CA CYS A 326 17.04 -10.75 11.76
C CYS A 326 17.36 -10.61 13.26
N SER A 327 17.97 -11.64 13.86
CA SER A 327 18.18 -11.74 15.31
C SER A 327 18.97 -10.56 15.89
N GLU A 328 19.97 -10.06 15.17
CA GLU A 328 20.80 -8.90 15.56
C GLU A 328 20.00 -7.59 15.71
N TYR A 329 18.80 -7.51 15.11
CA TYR A 329 17.94 -6.33 15.09
C TYR A 329 16.70 -6.52 15.96
N GLY A 330 16.66 -7.55 16.81
CA GLY A 330 15.50 -7.89 17.64
C GLY A 330 14.32 -8.49 16.85
N GLY A 331 14.52 -8.86 15.57
CA GLY A 331 13.55 -9.56 14.75
C GLY A 331 13.19 -8.86 13.43
N CYS A 332 12.54 -9.60 12.53
CA CYS A 332 12.25 -9.15 11.17
C CYS A 332 11.43 -7.86 11.07
N LEU A 333 10.50 -7.63 12.00
CA LEU A 333 9.61 -6.45 11.99
C LEU A 333 10.28 -5.18 12.54
N LEU A 334 11.40 -5.31 13.28
CA LEU A 334 12.20 -4.17 13.75
C LEU A 334 13.21 -3.71 12.71
N LYS A 335 13.78 -4.63 11.93
CA LYS A 335 14.87 -4.35 10.99
C LYS A 335 14.50 -3.41 9.82
N ASP A 336 13.24 -3.41 9.38
CA ASP A 336 12.81 -2.69 8.15
C ASP A 336 13.62 -3.14 6.90
N LYS A 337 13.95 -4.43 6.81
CA LYS A 337 14.80 -5.01 5.75
C LYS A 337 14.14 -4.84 4.37
N GLY A 338 14.88 -4.36 3.37
CA GLY A 338 14.44 -4.37 1.96
C GLY A 338 15.42 -3.64 1.04
N PRO A 339 15.11 -3.54 -0.27
CA PRO A 339 15.92 -2.75 -1.21
C PRO A 339 16.19 -1.31 -0.74
N TRP A 340 15.23 -0.70 -0.03
CA TRP A 340 15.34 0.63 0.56
C TRP A 340 16.36 0.76 1.71
N THR A 341 17.00 -0.34 2.11
CA THR A 341 18.10 -0.34 3.09
C THR A 341 19.45 -0.64 2.46
N ASN A 342 19.51 -0.86 1.14
CA ASN A 342 20.75 -1.10 0.42
C ASN A 342 21.47 0.25 0.19
N PRO A 343 22.71 0.44 0.68
CA PRO A 343 23.46 1.69 0.51
C PRO A 343 23.66 2.10 -0.95
N ASP A 344 23.88 1.14 -1.85
CA ASP A 344 24.10 1.42 -3.27
C ASP A 344 22.82 1.99 -3.90
N ILE A 345 21.66 1.39 -3.60
CA ILE A 345 20.36 1.86 -4.07
C ILE A 345 20.05 3.26 -3.50
N ILE A 346 20.29 3.47 -2.20
CA ILE A 346 20.07 4.77 -1.56
C ILE A 346 20.94 5.84 -2.22
N SER A 347 22.20 5.52 -2.52
CA SER A 347 23.12 6.46 -3.18
C SER A 347 22.62 6.90 -4.56
N ILE A 348 22.02 5.98 -5.33
CA ILE A 348 21.44 6.28 -6.64
C ILE A 348 20.22 7.20 -6.48
N LEU A 349 19.37 6.94 -5.49
CA LEU A 349 18.17 7.73 -5.21
C LEU A 349 18.47 9.14 -4.70
N GLN A 350 19.63 9.38 -4.09
CA GLN A 350 20.01 10.72 -3.59
C GLN A 350 20.58 11.63 -4.68
N VAL A 351 21.02 11.06 -5.81
CA VAL A 351 21.63 11.80 -6.94
C VAL A 351 20.59 12.17 -8.01
N THR A 352 19.41 11.53 -7.97
CA THR A 352 18.27 11.76 -8.86
C THR A 352 17.29 12.72 -8.20
#